data_AF-A0A9N9S4F7-F1
#
_entry.id   AF-A0A9N9S4F7-F1
#
_cell.length_a   1.000
_cell.length_b   1.000
_cell.length_c   1.000
_cell.angle_alpha   90.00
_cell.angle_beta   90.00
_cell.angle_gamma   90.00
#
_symmetry.space_group_name_H-M   'P 1'
#
loop_
_entity.id
_entity.type
_entity.pdbx_description
1 polymer ?
#
loop_
_entity_poly.entity_id
_entity_poly.type
_entity_poly.pdbx_seq_one_letter_code
_entity_poly.pdbx_strand_id
1 'polypeptide(L)'
;MDNLIVSSCCCFNLRQGCKIIAVVTILMTVFDILWSIDELGFEILPKFEDDNELTRYPKWLIYFNLILTVPSILSCGFLLIGISTNRAKFLIPFIVLQTILLPYDITFELINPDNYGIISLFLFLMILFVFLVVYFIICVYSLYEIMRRERT
;
A
#
# COMPACT_ATOMS: atom_id res chain seq x y z
N MET A 1 6.77 33.53 1.87
CA MET A 1 5.98 33.34 3.11
C MET A 1 5.43 31.91 3.10
N ASP A 2 6.29 30.92 2.79
CA ASP A 2 5.87 29.62 2.24
C ASP A 2 6.32 28.42 3.11
N ASN A 3 6.79 28.69 4.33
CA ASN A 3 7.35 27.68 5.23
C ASN A 3 6.38 27.18 6.31
N LEU A 4 5.13 27.67 6.35
CA LEU A 4 4.22 27.35 7.46
C LEU A 4 3.33 26.11 7.21
N ILE A 5 3.03 25.76 5.96
CA ILE A 5 2.11 24.63 5.68
C ILE A 5 2.81 23.28 5.92
N VAL A 6 4.13 23.19 5.71
CA VAL A 6 4.92 21.97 5.98
C VAL A 6 5.26 21.81 7.48
N SER A 7 5.22 22.90 8.25
CA SER A 7 5.63 22.93 9.66
C SER A 7 4.51 22.57 10.64
N SER A 8 3.23 22.72 10.25
CA SER A 8 2.13 22.73 11.23
C SER A 8 1.34 21.42 11.39
N CYS A 9 1.49 20.41 10.52
CA CYS A 9 0.57 19.25 10.53
C CYS A 9 1.11 17.94 11.11
N CYS A 10 2.38 17.83 11.51
CA CYS A 10 2.92 16.58 12.05
C CYS A 10 3.82 16.81 13.28
N CYS A 11 3.23 16.80 14.48
CA CYS A 11 3.97 16.63 15.74
C CYS A 11 4.67 15.26 15.88
N PHE A 12 4.55 14.39 14.87
CA PHE A 12 5.25 13.12 14.78
C PHE A 12 6.46 13.25 13.85
N ASN A 13 7.60 12.67 14.26
CA ASN A 13 8.79 12.57 13.43
C ASN A 13 8.43 11.88 12.11
N LEU A 14 8.41 12.64 11.00
CA LEU A 14 7.95 12.17 9.68
C LEU A 14 8.70 10.89 9.24
N ARG A 15 9.98 10.78 9.63
CA ARG A 15 10.80 9.59 9.38
C ARG A 15 10.28 8.36 10.13
N GLN A 16 9.84 8.53 11.38
CA GLN A 16 9.26 7.46 12.18
C GLN A 16 7.89 7.03 11.63
N GLY A 17 7.05 7.99 11.23
CA GLY A 17 5.78 7.71 10.57
C GLY A 17 5.97 6.89 9.28
N CYS A 18 6.91 7.30 8.42
CA CYS A 18 7.20 6.57 7.19
C CYS A 18 7.77 5.15 7.44
N LYS A 19 8.54 4.95 8.52
CA LYS A 19 9.01 3.61 8.92
C LYS A 19 7.86 2.71 9.35
N ILE A 20 6.96 3.20 10.20
CA ILE A 20 5.80 2.43 10.67
C ILE A 20 4.96 2.02 9.47
N ILE A 21 4.70 2.94 8.55
CA ILE A 21 3.87 2.66 7.38
C ILE A 21 4.54 1.64 6.47
N ALA A 22 5.85 1.75 6.20
CA ALA A 22 6.56 0.74 5.42
C ALA A 22 6.44 -0.67 6.04
N VAL A 23 6.52 -0.78 7.37
CA VAL A 23 6.36 -2.08 8.07
C VAL A 23 4.94 -2.60 7.97
N VAL A 24 3.93 -1.75 8.19
CA VAL A 24 2.52 -2.11 8.07
C VAL A 24 2.20 -2.57 6.64
N THR A 25 2.67 -1.85 5.63
CA THR A 25 2.48 -2.22 4.23
C THR A 25 3.13 -3.57 3.91
N ILE A 26 4.35 -3.83 4.38
CA ILE A 26 4.99 -5.15 4.21
C ILE A 26 4.15 -6.26 4.84
N LEU A 27 3.65 -6.07 6.07
CA LEU A 27 2.81 -7.06 6.75
C LEU A 27 1.50 -7.32 5.98
N MET A 28 0.84 -6.27 5.51
CA MET A 28 -0.37 -6.41 4.69
C MET A 28 -0.09 -7.14 3.38
N THR A 29 1.03 -6.84 2.71
CA THR A 29 1.42 -7.55 1.48
C THR A 29 1.75 -9.02 1.74
N VAL A 30 2.39 -9.36 2.87
CA VAL A 30 2.62 -10.77 3.24
C VAL A 30 1.30 -11.49 3.47
N PHE A 31 0.36 -10.86 4.17
CA PHE A 31 -0.97 -11.42 4.38
C PHE A 31 -1.69 -11.67 3.04
N ASP A 32 -1.63 -10.73 2.12
CA ASP A 32 -2.23 -10.82 0.79
C ASP A 32 -1.61 -11.95 -0.06
N ILE A 33 -0.28 -12.14 0.03
CA ILE A 33 0.40 -13.29 -0.59
C ILE A 33 -0.14 -14.61 -0.01
N LEU A 34 -0.22 -14.73 1.32
CA LEU A 34 -0.69 -15.95 1.97
C LEU A 34 -2.14 -16.27 1.57
N TRP A 35 -3.01 -15.26 1.54
CA TRP A 35 -4.39 -15.41 1.10
C TRP A 35 -4.50 -15.81 -0.37
N SER A 36 -3.72 -15.16 -1.25
CA SER A 36 -3.67 -15.48 -2.68
C SER A 36 -3.17 -16.91 -2.95
N ILE A 37 -2.21 -17.40 -2.16
CA ILE A 37 -1.72 -18.77 -2.31
C ILE A 37 -2.76 -19.80 -1.84
N ASP A 38 -3.48 -19.50 -0.75
CA ASP A 38 -4.56 -20.34 -0.24
C ASP A 38 -5.73 -20.47 -1.26
N GLU A 39 -6.12 -19.36 -1.88
CA GLU A 39 -7.10 -19.30 -2.98
C GLU A 39 -6.68 -20.12 -4.22
N LEU A 40 -5.37 -20.22 -4.49
CA LEU A 40 -4.86 -21.08 -5.57
C LEU A 40 -4.95 -22.59 -5.23
N GLY A 41 -5.35 -22.95 -4.01
CA GLY A 41 -5.53 -24.33 -3.56
C GLY A 41 -4.26 -24.96 -2.99
N PHE A 42 -3.23 -24.16 -2.72
CA PHE A 42 -2.11 -24.58 -1.89
C PHE A 42 -2.55 -24.36 -0.44
N GLU A 43 -3.02 -25.41 0.23
CA GLU A 43 -3.57 -25.35 1.59
C GLU A 43 -2.51 -24.85 2.59
N ILE A 44 -2.46 -23.54 2.81
CA ILE A 44 -1.51 -22.91 3.74
C ILE A 44 -2.22 -22.51 5.03
N LEU A 45 -3.49 -22.12 4.94
CA LEU A 45 -4.29 -21.76 6.09
C LEU A 45 -5.19 -22.93 6.51
N PRO A 46 -5.48 -23.09 7.82
CA PRO A 46 -6.42 -24.11 8.27
C PRO A 46 -7.79 -23.84 7.63
N LYS A 47 -8.28 -24.80 6.83
CA LYS A 47 -9.62 -24.74 6.25
C LYS A 47 -10.64 -24.76 7.38
N PHE A 48 -11.32 -23.65 7.59
CA PHE A 48 -12.60 -23.66 8.28
C PHE A 48 -13.61 -24.18 7.27
N GLU A 49 -14.09 -25.42 7.47
CA GLU A 49 -15.18 -25.99 6.68
C GLU A 49 -16.40 -25.06 6.78
N ASP A 50 -16.62 -24.29 5.72
CA ASP A 50 -17.90 -23.65 5.46
C ASP A 50 -18.21 -23.90 3.98
N ASP A 51 -19.18 -24.80 3.75
CA ASP A 51 -19.65 -25.29 2.45
C ASP A 51 -20.44 -24.23 1.66
N ASN A 52 -20.04 -22.96 1.74
CA ASN A 52 -20.54 -21.94 0.83
C ASN A 52 -19.60 -21.91 -0.37
N GLU A 53 -20.17 -22.16 -1.55
CA GLU A 53 -19.55 -21.92 -2.87
C GLU A 53 -19.16 -20.45 -2.99
N LEU A 54 -18.09 -20.05 -2.32
CA LEU A 54 -17.50 -18.73 -2.42
C LEU A 54 -16.87 -18.65 -3.79
N THR A 55 -17.31 -17.64 -4.54
CA THR A 55 -16.93 -17.31 -5.90
C THR A 55 -15.41 -17.36 -6.06
N ARG A 56 -14.87 -18.47 -6.59
CA ARG A 56 -13.43 -18.59 -6.86
C ARG A 56 -13.02 -17.49 -7.83
N TYR A 57 -12.11 -16.61 -7.40
CA TYR A 57 -11.52 -15.63 -8.30
C TYR A 57 -10.97 -16.33 -9.54
N PRO A 58 -11.07 -15.70 -10.72
CA PRO A 58 -10.44 -16.28 -11.89
C PRO A 58 -8.93 -16.34 -11.64
N LYS A 59 -8.33 -17.52 -11.81
CA LYS A 59 -6.92 -17.78 -11.45
C LYS A 59 -5.93 -16.75 -11.98
N TRP A 60 -6.18 -16.21 -13.17
CA TRP A 60 -5.33 -15.17 -13.78
C TRP A 60 -5.28 -13.89 -12.94
N LEU A 61 -6.36 -13.53 -12.24
CA LEU A 61 -6.42 -12.36 -11.36
C LEU A 61 -5.59 -12.58 -10.10
N ILE A 62 -5.63 -13.78 -9.53
CA ILE A 62 -4.82 -14.16 -8.36
C ILE A 62 -3.33 -14.15 -8.73
N TYR A 63 -2.96 -14.72 -9.89
CA TYR A 63 -1.57 -14.66 -10.37
C TYR A 63 -1.11 -13.21 -10.60
N PHE A 64 -1.98 -12.36 -11.13
CA PHE A 64 -1.67 -10.95 -11.34
C PHE A 64 -1.48 -10.21 -10.00
N ASN A 65 -2.30 -10.50 -8.99
CA ASN A 65 -2.13 -9.97 -7.64
C ASN A 65 -0.77 -10.36 -7.06
N LEU A 66 -0.42 -11.66 -7.10
CA LEU A 66 0.88 -12.16 -6.66
C LEU A 66 2.06 -11.45 -7.36
N ILE A 67 1.96 -11.20 -8.67
CA ILE A 67 3.00 -10.44 -9.40
C ILE A 67 3.13 -9.01 -8.87
N LEU A 68 2.03 -8.36 -8.50
CA LEU A 68 2.03 -6.98 -8.00
C LEU A 68 2.43 -6.82 -6.54
N THR A 69 2.39 -7.90 -5.75
CA THR A 69 2.98 -7.90 -4.40
C THR A 69 4.49 -7.64 -4.41
N VAL A 70 5.20 -8.06 -5.47
CA VAL A 70 6.65 -7.86 -5.62
C VAL A 70 7.03 -6.38 -5.69
N PRO A 71 6.50 -5.56 -6.62
CA PRO A 71 6.77 -4.13 -6.64
C PRO A 71 6.28 -3.41 -5.36
N SER A 72 5.23 -3.89 -4.69
CA SER A 72 4.80 -3.35 -3.39
C SER A 72 5.90 -3.51 -2.33
N ILE A 73 6.44 -4.73 -2.16
CA ILE A 73 7.54 -5.01 -1.22
C ILE A 73 8.80 -4.20 -1.59
N LEU A 74 9.14 -4.14 -2.88
CA LEU A 74 10.29 -3.35 -3.37
C LEU A 74 10.14 -1.87 -3.04
N SER A 75 8.94 -1.30 -3.22
CA SER A 75 8.67 0.09 -2.87
C SER A 75 8.92 0.35 -1.39
N CYS A 76 8.46 -0.54 -0.50
CA CYS A 76 8.68 -0.43 0.94
C CYS A 76 10.18 -0.52 1.28
N GLY A 77 10.93 -1.38 0.59
CA GLY A 77 12.38 -1.45 0.70
C GLY A 77 13.07 -0.13 0.34
N PHE A 78 12.67 0.49 -0.78
CA PHE A 78 13.19 1.80 -1.18
C PHE A 78 12.90 2.89 -0.15
N LEU A 79 11.69 2.91 0.41
CA LEU A 79 11.31 3.84 1.47
C LEU A 79 12.18 3.65 2.72
N LEU A 80 12.33 2.41 3.20
CA LEU A 80 13.15 2.10 4.38
C LEU A 80 14.62 2.44 4.18
N ILE A 81 15.19 2.13 3.01
CA ILE A 81 16.57 2.48 2.66
C ILE A 81 16.73 3.99 2.58
N GLY A 82 15.78 4.70 1.95
CA GLY A 82 15.81 6.16 1.83
C GLY A 82 15.82 6.85 3.19
N ILE A 83 14.96 6.40 4.11
CA ILE A 83 14.90 6.93 5.47
C ILE A 83 16.17 6.57 6.26
N SER A 84 16.63 5.32 6.19
CA SER A 84 17.76 4.83 7.00
C SER A 84 19.10 5.41 6.56
N THR A 85 19.29 5.59 5.25
CA THR A 85 20.53 6.16 4.68
C THR A 85 20.49 7.67 4.57
N ASN A 86 19.36 8.29 4.91
CA ASN A 86 19.08 9.71 4.70
C ASN A 86 19.35 10.16 3.24
N ARG A 87 18.99 9.33 2.25
CA ARG A 87 19.22 9.58 0.82
C ARG A 87 17.90 9.73 0.08
N ALA A 88 17.58 10.97 -0.30
CA ALA A 88 16.37 11.34 -1.04
C ALA A 88 16.15 10.55 -2.35
N LYS A 89 17.24 10.11 -3.02
CA LYS A 89 17.17 9.34 -4.27
C LYS A 89 16.34 8.05 -4.18
N PHE A 90 16.26 7.43 -3.00
CA PHE A 90 15.47 6.21 -2.82
C PHE A 90 13.99 6.47 -2.54
N LEU A 91 13.59 7.71 -2.26
CA LEU A 91 12.17 8.05 -2.07
C LEU A 91 11.42 8.18 -3.41
N ILE A 92 12.12 8.50 -4.50
CA ILE A 92 11.51 8.63 -5.83
C ILE A 92 10.94 7.28 -6.33
N PRO A 93 11.71 6.16 -6.34
CA PRO A 93 11.17 4.86 -6.73
C PRO A 93 9.95 4.44 -5.91
N PHE A 94 9.93 4.74 -4.61
CA PHE A 94 8.77 4.48 -3.77
C PHE A 94 7.53 5.23 -4.27
N ILE A 95 7.64 6.55 -4.48
CA ILE A 95 6.52 7.39 -4.95
C ILE A 95 6.00 6.89 -6.29
N VAL A 96 6.91 6.59 -7.23
CA VAL A 96 6.55 6.11 -8.58
C VAL A 96 5.83 4.76 -8.51
N LEU A 97 6.37 3.79 -7.76
CA LEU A 97 5.77 2.46 -7.65
C LEU A 97 4.39 2.53 -6.99
N GLN A 98 4.23 3.28 -5.91
CA GLN A 98 2.95 3.43 -5.23
C GLN A 98 1.90 4.14 -6.11
N THR A 99 2.32 5.11 -6.92
CA THR A 99 1.42 5.77 -7.88
C THR A 99 0.93 4.81 -8.97
N ILE A 100 1.76 3.85 -9.38
CA ILE A 100 1.40 2.83 -10.39
C ILE A 100 0.52 1.72 -9.78
N LEU A 101 0.72 1.38 -8.51
CA LEU A 101 -0.05 0.36 -7.80
C LEU A 101 -1.45 0.85 -7.42
N LEU A 102 -1.61 2.13 -7.10
CA LEU A 102 -2.90 2.70 -6.66
C LEU A 102 -4.09 2.38 -7.60
N PRO A 103 -4.00 2.57 -8.94
CA PRO A 103 -5.10 2.21 -9.84
C PRO A 103 -5.41 0.72 -9.85
N TYR A 104 -4.42 -0.13 -9.61
CA TYR A 104 -4.62 -1.57 -9.54
C TYR A 104 -5.45 -1.95 -8.32
N ASP A 105 -5.08 -1.47 -7.13
CA ASP A 105 -5.79 -1.76 -5.88
C ASP A 105 -7.27 -1.34 -6.02
N ILE A 106 -7.52 -0.18 -6.61
CA ILE A 106 -8.88 0.31 -6.91
C ILE A 106 -9.61 -0.63 -7.88
N THR A 107 -8.94 -1.10 -8.93
CA THR A 107 -9.56 -1.93 -9.98
C THR A 107 -9.84 -3.35 -9.48
N PHE A 108 -8.93 -3.95 -8.71
CA PHE A 108 -9.10 -5.28 -8.13
C PHE A 108 -10.34 -5.32 -7.23
N GLU A 109 -10.48 -4.32 -6.37
CA GLU A 109 -11.62 -4.22 -5.44
C GLU A 109 -12.94 -3.84 -6.14
N LEU A 110 -12.89 -3.11 -7.27
CA LEU A 110 -14.07 -2.85 -8.11
C LEU A 110 -14.57 -4.09 -8.86
N ILE A 111 -13.68 -5.03 -9.19
CA ILE A 111 -14.01 -6.29 -9.89
C ILE A 111 -14.60 -7.31 -8.92
N ASN A 112 -14.70 -7.01 -7.61
CA ASN A 112 -15.32 -7.88 -6.61
C ASN A 112 -16.76 -7.42 -6.23
N PRO A 113 -17.77 -7.78 -7.03
CA PRO A 113 -19.14 -7.32 -6.88
C PRO A 113 -19.92 -7.93 -5.70
N ASP A 114 -19.51 -9.06 -5.12
CA ASP A 114 -20.40 -9.86 -4.27
C ASP A 114 -20.70 -9.25 -2.88
N ASN A 115 -20.19 -8.06 -2.57
CA ASN A 115 -20.57 -7.23 -1.43
C ASN A 115 -21.66 -6.19 -1.74
N TYR A 116 -22.58 -6.48 -2.68
CA TYR A 116 -23.63 -5.55 -3.09
C TYR A 116 -24.67 -5.17 -2.00
N GLY A 117 -24.64 -5.78 -0.81
CA GLY A 117 -25.40 -5.32 0.37
C GLY A 117 -24.68 -4.26 1.22
N ILE A 118 -23.35 -4.17 1.12
CA ILE A 118 -22.42 -3.35 1.94
C ILE A 118 -21.82 -2.21 1.09
N ILE A 119 -22.45 -1.89 -0.05
CA ILE A 119 -21.94 -0.97 -1.08
C ILE A 119 -21.49 0.37 -0.50
N SER A 120 -22.23 0.97 0.45
CA SER A 120 -21.86 2.30 0.95
C SER A 120 -20.67 2.28 1.89
N LEU A 121 -20.56 1.27 2.76
CA LEU A 121 -19.44 1.17 3.71
C LEU A 121 -18.17 0.75 2.98
N PHE A 122 -18.28 -0.17 2.03
CA PHE A 122 -17.14 -0.65 1.26
C PHE A 122 -16.58 0.44 0.34
N LEU A 123 -17.44 1.16 -0.42
CA LEU A 123 -17.00 2.33 -1.20
C LEU A 123 -16.41 3.43 -0.30
N PHE A 124 -17.00 3.67 0.88
CA PHE A 124 -16.47 4.65 1.82
C PHE A 124 -15.08 4.26 2.32
N LEU A 125 -14.87 3.00 2.70
CA LEU A 125 -13.57 2.47 3.13
C LEU A 125 -12.53 2.53 2.02
N MET A 126 -12.90 2.18 0.79
CA MET A 126 -12.06 2.31 -0.42
C MET A 126 -11.65 3.75 -0.68
N ILE A 127 -12.60 4.69 -0.64
CA ILE A 127 -12.33 6.12 -0.81
C ILE A 127 -11.39 6.62 0.30
N LEU A 128 -11.64 6.23 1.55
CA LEU A 128 -10.84 6.61 2.71
C LEU A 128 -9.41 6.04 2.61
N PHE A 129 -9.27 4.81 2.12
CA PHE A 129 -7.98 4.19 1.82
C PHE A 129 -7.21 4.95 0.75
N VAL A 130 -7.86 5.30 -0.38
CA VAL A 130 -7.24 6.10 -1.44
C VAL A 130 -6.75 7.46 -0.91
N PHE A 131 -7.58 8.15 -0.12
CA PHE A 131 -7.18 9.41 0.50
C PHE A 131 -5.98 9.24 1.44
N LEU A 132 -5.92 8.14 2.18
CA LEU A 132 -4.81 7.83 3.08
C LEU A 132 -3.51 7.56 2.31
N VAL A 133 -3.58 6.81 1.20
CA VAL A 133 -2.42 6.55 0.33
C VAL A 133 -1.93 7.85 -0.32
N VAL A 134 -2.83 8.68 -0.85
CA VAL A 134 -2.48 9.99 -1.43
C VAL A 134 -1.84 10.89 -0.38
N TYR A 135 -2.42 10.96 0.82
CA TYR A 135 -1.83 11.69 1.94
C TYR A 135 -0.42 11.18 2.25
N PHE A 136 -0.21 9.87 2.23
CA PHE A 136 1.10 9.29 2.49
C PHE A 136 2.13 9.62 1.40
N ILE A 137 1.73 9.60 0.12
CA ILE A 137 2.57 10.04 -0.99
C ILE A 137 2.99 11.50 -0.79
N ILE A 138 2.08 12.37 -0.36
CA ILE A 138 2.37 13.78 -0.05
C ILE A 138 3.36 13.88 1.13
N CYS A 139 3.20 13.09 2.18
CA CYS A 139 4.14 13.05 3.31
C CYS A 139 5.55 12.62 2.86
N VAL A 140 5.65 11.56 2.06
CA VAL A 140 6.95 11.07 1.57
C VAL A 140 7.58 12.05 0.59
N TYR A 141 6.79 12.72 -0.25
CA TYR A 141 7.27 13.80 -1.11
C TYR A 141 7.78 14.99 -0.30
N SER A 142 7.07 15.35 0.77
CA SER A 142 7.50 16.41 1.70
C SER A 142 8.83 16.05 2.37
N LEU A 143 9.00 14.78 2.78
CA LEU A 143 10.27 14.26 3.31
C LEU A 143 11.38 14.35 2.27
N TYR A 144 11.09 13.98 1.02
CA TYR A 144 12.02 14.07 -0.10
C TYR A 144 12.53 15.50 -0.30
N GLU A 145 11.64 16.50 -0.32
CA GLU A 145 12.03 17.90 -0.48
C GLU A 145 12.86 18.41 0.70
N ILE A 146 12.53 18.04 1.94
CA ILE A 146 13.34 18.38 3.12
C ILE A 146 14.76 17.81 2.97
N MET A 147 14.90 16.52 2.67
CA MET A 147 16.20 15.86 2.52
C MET A 147 17.00 16.37 1.31
N ARG A 148 16.31 16.85 0.27
CA ARG A 148 16.94 17.48 -0.89
C ARG A 148 17.55 18.83 -0.53
N ARG A 149 16.82 19.65 0.23
CA ARG A 149 17.27 20.99 0.68
C ARG A 149 18.43 20.90 1.67
N GLU A 150 18.47 19.89 2.54
CA GLU A 150 19.61 19.65 3.45
C GLU A 150 20.94 19.37 2.72
N ARG A 151 20.91 19.16 1.39
CA ARG A 151 22.06 18.77 0.58
C ARG A 151 22.60 19.89 -0.33
N THR A 152 21.87 20.99 -0.47
CA THR A 152 22.23 22.19 -1.25
C THR A 152 22.65 23.31 -0.30
#